data_AF-A0AA45U555-F1
#
_entry.id   AF-A0AA45U555-F1
#
_cell.length_a   1.000
_cell.length_b   1.000
_cell.length_c   1.000
_cell.angle_alpha   90.00
_cell.angle_beta   90.00
_cell.angle_gamma   90.00
#
_symmetry.space_group_name_H-M   'P 1'
#
loop_
_entity.id
_entity.type
_entity.pdbx_description
1 polymer ?
#
loop_
_entity_poly.entity_id
_entity_poly.type
_entity_poly.pdbx_seq_one_letter_code
_entity_poly.pdbx_strand_id
1 'polypeptide(L)'
;MKSEFTVVSEQHRKAEETIQKRKAKELERHNTKHQSERAQITQEQRAVDLFESDRLGIIQRDSGARISGLQQRIAEVTLSEQSEMNDALQALQKQFISTALHRATLGNADIPGVKAALKYKLDMAGFYTAASISSPHAVQHVHGIGPARAHALWIWRQAVERQARSMMPTKLDGSATQNIRGKYAKLHADLELELDRMWQKNADEINSVRVQVARERERLAVLERQADGSLKAADLAVRDRFAPEFVQAQKELDAASSIAHKAISQIESKLQAARAEAFRLQYRREIMRKDLSSYDPVRFGKYMRRLVAR
;
A
#
# COMPACT_ATOMS: atom_id res chain seq x y z
N MET A 1 -34.32 -62.00 20.70
CA MET A 1 -34.63 -60.76 21.46
C MET A 1 -33.42 -59.91 21.84
N LYS A 2 -32.50 -60.29 22.75
CA LYS A 2 -31.28 -59.46 23.00
C LYS A 2 -30.43 -59.24 21.73
N SER A 3 -30.47 -60.16 20.78
CA SER A 3 -29.77 -60.08 19.49
C SER A 3 -30.50 -59.28 18.40
N GLU A 4 -31.82 -59.09 18.48
CA GLU A 4 -32.58 -58.40 17.41
C GLU A 4 -32.58 -56.89 17.62
N PHE A 5 -32.71 -56.43 18.86
CA PHE A 5 -32.62 -55.01 19.19
C PHE A 5 -31.21 -54.44 18.95
N THR A 6 -30.17 -55.21 19.26
CA THR A 6 -28.77 -54.85 18.95
C THR A 6 -28.51 -54.80 17.45
N VAL A 7 -29.10 -55.70 16.67
CA VAL A 7 -29.00 -55.65 15.19
C VAL A 7 -29.69 -54.41 14.63
N VAL A 8 -30.87 -54.03 15.14
CA VAL A 8 -31.58 -52.83 14.66
C VAL A 8 -30.87 -51.54 15.07
N SER A 9 -30.32 -51.45 16.28
CA SER A 9 -29.55 -50.27 16.69
C SER A 9 -28.26 -50.11 15.88
N GLU A 10 -27.57 -51.22 15.55
CA GLU A 10 -26.43 -51.21 14.65
C GLU A 10 -26.79 -50.83 13.21
N GLN A 11 -27.95 -51.27 12.71
CA GLN A 11 -28.45 -50.90 11.39
C GLN A 11 -28.78 -49.41 11.32
N HIS A 12 -29.45 -48.86 12.33
CA HIS A 12 -29.71 -47.43 12.44
C HIS A 12 -28.41 -46.63 12.49
N ARG A 13 -27.45 -47.03 13.32
CA ARG A 13 -26.13 -46.38 13.38
C ARG A 13 -25.43 -46.36 12.02
N LYS A 14 -25.45 -47.48 11.29
CA LYS A 14 -24.88 -47.55 9.93
C LYS A 14 -25.64 -46.66 8.96
N ALA A 15 -26.97 -46.60 9.04
CA ALA A 15 -27.80 -45.72 8.21
C ALA A 15 -27.45 -44.25 8.47
N GLU A 16 -27.40 -43.81 9.74
CA GLU A 16 -26.99 -42.45 10.11
C GLU A 16 -25.57 -42.12 9.63
N GLU A 17 -24.61 -43.02 9.83
CA GLU A 17 -23.23 -42.85 9.34
C GLU A 17 -23.20 -42.67 7.81
N THR A 18 -24.03 -43.41 7.05
CA THR A 18 -24.09 -43.24 5.59
C THR A 18 -24.73 -41.92 5.17
N ILE A 19 -25.78 -41.47 5.86
CA ILE A 19 -26.42 -40.16 5.61
C ILE A 19 -25.42 -39.04 5.94
N GLN A 20 -24.70 -39.14 7.06
CA GLN A 20 -23.65 -38.19 7.46
C GLN A 20 -22.51 -38.13 6.43
N LYS A 21 -22.01 -39.27 5.96
CA LYS A 21 -20.96 -39.32 4.93
C LYS A 21 -21.41 -38.67 3.63
N ARG A 22 -22.65 -38.90 3.19
CA ARG A 22 -23.23 -38.27 1.99
C ARG A 22 -23.35 -36.76 2.16
N LYS A 23 -23.90 -36.30 3.30
CA LYS A 23 -24.00 -34.88 3.64
C LYS A 23 -22.62 -34.20 3.68
N ALA A 24 -21.66 -34.80 4.36
CA ALA A 24 -20.29 -34.29 4.45
C ALA A 24 -19.64 -34.16 3.07
N LYS A 25 -19.82 -35.15 2.20
CA LYS A 25 -19.29 -35.13 0.82
C LYS A 25 -19.93 -34.03 -0.04
N GLU A 26 -21.23 -33.75 0.13
CA GLU A 26 -21.87 -32.63 -0.58
C GLU A 26 -21.37 -31.28 -0.05
N LEU A 27 -21.25 -31.10 1.26
CA LEU A 27 -20.67 -29.89 1.86
C LEU A 27 -19.22 -29.65 1.41
N GLU A 28 -18.42 -30.72 1.39
CA GLU A 28 -17.03 -30.66 0.94
C GLU A 28 -16.92 -30.15 -0.51
N ARG A 29 -17.78 -30.62 -1.42
CA ARG A 29 -17.82 -30.13 -2.81
C ARG A 29 -18.10 -28.63 -2.90
N HIS A 30 -19.08 -28.14 -2.13
CA HIS A 30 -19.40 -26.71 -2.09
C HIS A 30 -18.24 -25.89 -1.49
N ASN A 31 -17.60 -26.40 -0.44
CA ASN A 31 -16.45 -25.77 0.18
C ASN A 31 -15.23 -25.73 -0.76
N THR A 32 -14.93 -26.82 -1.48
CA THR A 32 -13.84 -26.84 -2.47
C THR A 32 -14.10 -25.83 -3.60
N LYS A 33 -15.33 -25.76 -4.11
CA LYS A 33 -15.71 -24.77 -5.11
C LYS A 33 -15.50 -23.34 -4.58
N HIS A 34 -16.02 -23.05 -3.40
CA HIS A 34 -15.85 -21.75 -2.75
C HIS A 34 -14.37 -21.38 -2.55
N GLN A 35 -13.54 -22.34 -2.09
CA GLN A 35 -12.10 -22.12 -1.94
C GLN A 35 -11.42 -21.79 -3.27
N SER A 36 -11.82 -22.45 -4.36
CA SER A 36 -11.28 -22.14 -5.68
C SER A 36 -11.67 -20.74 -6.18
N GLU A 37 -12.92 -20.32 -5.95
CA GLU A 37 -13.40 -18.97 -6.28
C GLU A 37 -12.67 -17.91 -5.44
N ARG A 38 -12.52 -18.14 -4.13
CA ARG A 38 -11.74 -17.27 -3.22
C ARG A 38 -10.29 -17.13 -3.63
N ALA A 39 -9.66 -18.23 -4.05
CA ALA A 39 -8.27 -18.22 -4.51
C ALA A 39 -8.11 -17.39 -5.78
N GLN A 40 -9.04 -17.53 -6.74
CA GLN A 40 -9.06 -16.71 -7.96
C GLN A 40 -9.24 -15.22 -7.64
N ILE A 41 -10.21 -14.87 -6.80
CA ILE A 41 -10.44 -13.47 -6.38
C ILE A 41 -9.19 -12.90 -5.71
N THR A 42 -8.54 -13.66 -4.83
CA THR A 42 -7.30 -13.23 -4.15
C THR A 42 -6.16 -13.03 -5.15
N GLN A 43 -6.06 -13.88 -6.16
CA GLN A 43 -5.06 -13.73 -7.22
C GLN A 43 -5.33 -12.46 -8.06
N GLU A 44 -6.58 -12.19 -8.40
CA GLU A 44 -6.98 -10.98 -9.12
C GLU A 44 -6.73 -9.72 -8.30
N GLN A 45 -7.01 -9.74 -6.98
CA GLN A 45 -6.67 -8.64 -6.07
C GLN A 45 -5.17 -8.32 -6.10
N ARG A 46 -4.31 -9.34 -6.00
CA ARG A 46 -2.85 -9.16 -6.11
C ARG A 46 -2.43 -8.60 -7.47
N ALA A 47 -3.06 -9.04 -8.55
CA ALA A 47 -2.78 -8.53 -9.88
C ALA A 47 -3.15 -7.05 -10.02
N VAL A 48 -4.28 -6.62 -9.42
CA VAL A 48 -4.69 -5.21 -9.36
C VAL A 48 -3.69 -4.38 -8.54
N ASP A 49 -3.23 -4.89 -7.41
CA ASP A 49 -2.24 -4.18 -6.57
C ASP A 49 -0.88 -4.03 -7.28
N LEU A 50 -0.41 -5.08 -7.96
CA LEU A 50 0.81 -5.02 -8.78
C LEU A 50 0.65 -4.04 -9.94
N PHE A 51 -0.48 -4.09 -10.64
CA PHE A 51 -0.79 -3.15 -11.71
C PHE A 51 -0.77 -1.69 -11.22
N GLU A 52 -1.37 -1.41 -10.06
CA GLU A 52 -1.37 -0.08 -9.44
C GLU A 52 0.07 0.37 -9.16
N SER A 53 0.86 -0.46 -8.48
CA SER A 53 2.24 -0.14 -8.12
C SER A 53 3.13 0.10 -9.34
N ASP A 54 3.06 -0.79 -10.34
CA ASP A 54 3.84 -0.67 -11.57
C ASP A 54 3.48 0.59 -12.36
N ARG A 55 2.19 0.88 -12.49
CA ARG A 55 1.73 2.06 -13.24
C ARG A 55 2.10 3.35 -12.53
N LEU A 56 1.88 3.46 -11.22
CA LEU A 56 2.29 4.63 -10.46
C LEU A 56 3.80 4.81 -10.48
N GLY A 57 4.57 3.72 -10.40
CA GLY A 57 6.03 3.76 -10.49
C GLY A 57 6.56 4.17 -11.87
N ILE A 58 5.88 3.84 -12.96
CA ILE A 58 6.20 4.33 -14.30
C ILE A 58 5.90 5.83 -14.41
N ILE A 59 4.71 6.26 -14.00
CA ILE A 59 4.28 7.66 -14.03
C ILE A 59 5.25 8.54 -13.23
N GLN A 60 5.60 8.13 -12.01
CA GLN A 60 6.52 8.88 -11.16
C GLN A 60 7.92 9.02 -11.77
N ARG A 61 8.45 7.97 -12.42
CA ARG A 61 9.78 8.00 -13.04
C ARG A 61 9.82 8.89 -14.28
N ASP A 62 8.86 8.73 -15.21
CA ASP A 62 8.84 9.52 -16.45
C ASP A 62 8.54 10.99 -16.15
N SER A 63 7.49 11.28 -15.38
CA SER A 63 7.14 12.64 -15.00
C SER A 63 8.21 13.29 -14.12
N GLY A 64 8.79 12.55 -13.17
CA GLY A 64 9.84 13.05 -12.28
C GLY A 64 11.06 13.53 -13.05
N ALA A 65 11.58 12.73 -13.99
CA ALA A 65 12.73 13.13 -14.80
C ALA A 65 12.45 14.38 -15.66
N ARG A 66 11.25 14.46 -16.25
CA ARG A 66 10.84 15.61 -17.08
C ARG A 66 10.67 16.89 -16.25
N ILE A 67 9.99 16.80 -15.11
CA ILE A 67 9.78 17.93 -14.19
C ILE A 67 11.13 18.48 -13.71
N SER A 68 12.05 17.61 -13.28
CA SER A 68 13.40 18.03 -12.88
C SER A 68 14.18 18.66 -14.04
N GLY A 69 14.06 18.12 -15.25
CA GLY A 69 14.66 18.72 -16.45
C GLY A 69 14.12 20.12 -16.78
N LEU A 70 12.81 20.33 -16.64
CA LEU A 70 12.19 21.65 -16.83
C LEU A 70 12.62 22.64 -15.75
N GLN A 71 12.68 22.22 -14.48
CA GLN A 71 13.16 23.05 -13.39
C GLN A 71 14.62 23.47 -13.59
N GLN A 72 15.47 22.55 -14.05
CA GLN A 72 16.86 22.86 -14.37
C GLN A 72 16.95 23.89 -15.50
N ARG A 73 16.16 23.73 -16.57
CA ARG A 73 16.10 24.69 -17.68
C ARG A 73 15.64 26.07 -17.22
N ILE A 74 14.62 26.16 -16.37
CA ILE A 74 14.18 27.44 -15.80
C ILE A 74 15.34 28.12 -15.06
N ALA A 75 16.06 27.37 -14.22
CA ALA A 75 17.22 27.90 -13.50
C ALA A 75 18.36 28.35 -14.44
N GLU A 76 18.65 27.58 -15.49
CA GLU A 76 19.66 27.93 -16.51
C GLU A 76 19.30 29.23 -17.24
N VAL A 77 18.02 29.44 -17.55
CA VAL A 77 17.53 30.67 -18.18
C VAL A 77 17.65 31.85 -17.23
N THR A 78 17.28 31.70 -15.95
CA THR A 78 17.47 32.74 -14.93
C THR A 78 18.95 33.12 -14.76
N LEU A 79 19.84 32.12 -14.75
CA LEU A 79 21.28 32.36 -14.67
C LEU A 79 21.80 33.09 -15.92
N SER A 80 21.30 32.73 -17.10
CA SER A 80 21.65 33.39 -18.36
C SER A 80 21.19 34.85 -18.37
N GLU A 81 19.97 35.12 -17.92
CA GLU A 81 19.45 36.48 -17.76
C GLU A 81 20.34 37.30 -16.82
N GLN A 82 20.67 36.76 -15.65
CA GLN A 82 21.51 37.45 -14.68
C GLN A 82 22.94 37.68 -15.20
N SER A 83 23.49 36.74 -15.97
CA SER A 83 24.79 36.90 -16.64
C SER A 83 24.74 38.05 -17.64
N GLU A 84 23.71 38.12 -18.50
CA GLU A 84 23.57 39.20 -19.49
C GLU A 84 23.40 40.56 -18.80
N MET A 85 22.66 40.63 -17.69
CA MET A 85 22.58 41.85 -16.88
C MET A 85 23.94 42.28 -16.31
N ASN A 86 24.72 41.33 -15.79
CA ASN A 86 26.04 41.62 -15.24
C ASN A 86 27.01 42.08 -16.34
N ASP A 87 26.99 41.43 -17.51
CA ASP A 87 27.84 41.77 -18.65
C ASP A 87 27.49 43.16 -19.19
N ALA A 88 26.20 43.48 -19.30
CA ALA A 88 25.73 44.81 -19.69
C ALA A 88 26.17 45.89 -18.70
N LEU A 89 26.10 45.62 -17.39
CA LEU A 89 26.55 46.57 -16.37
C LEU A 89 28.07 46.77 -16.44
N GLN A 90 28.84 45.70 -16.62
CA GLN A 90 30.29 45.80 -16.79
C GLN A 90 30.66 46.59 -18.04
N ALA A 91 29.95 46.38 -19.16
CA ALA A 91 30.16 47.14 -20.39
C ALA A 91 29.90 48.64 -20.16
N LEU A 92 28.80 48.99 -19.49
CA LEU A 92 28.46 50.37 -19.13
C LEU A 92 29.53 51.02 -18.25
N GLN A 93 30.01 50.31 -17.22
CA GLN A 93 31.05 50.80 -16.33
C GLN A 93 32.39 51.00 -17.05
N LYS A 94 32.78 50.07 -17.92
CA LYS A 94 33.97 50.20 -18.77
C LYS A 94 33.87 51.42 -19.69
N GLN A 95 32.71 51.64 -20.30
CA GLN A 95 32.46 52.81 -21.15
C GLN A 95 32.52 54.11 -20.36
N PHE A 96 31.98 54.15 -19.13
CA PHE A 96 32.02 55.32 -18.25
C PHE A 96 33.46 55.70 -17.89
N ILE A 97 34.27 54.73 -17.46
CA ILE A 97 35.69 54.94 -17.13
C ILE A 97 36.46 55.38 -18.37
N SER A 98 36.25 54.71 -19.51
CA SER A 98 36.89 55.10 -20.78
C SER A 98 36.56 56.55 -21.15
N THR A 99 35.29 56.94 -21.06
CA THR A 99 34.84 58.31 -21.35
C THR A 99 35.49 59.33 -20.41
N ALA A 100 35.58 59.02 -19.11
CA ALA A 100 36.23 59.90 -18.13
C ALA A 100 37.74 60.08 -18.45
N LEU A 101 38.43 59.00 -18.80
CA LEU A 101 39.84 59.04 -19.20
C LEU A 101 40.07 59.84 -20.49
N HIS A 102 39.17 59.75 -21.47
CA HIS A 102 39.25 60.52 -22.71
C HIS A 102 38.91 62.00 -22.51
N ARG A 103 38.03 62.33 -21.55
CA ARG A 103 37.68 63.73 -21.23
C ARG A 103 38.74 64.46 -20.41
N ALA A 104 39.53 63.74 -19.61
CA ALA A 104 40.60 64.33 -18.81
C ALA A 104 41.81 64.68 -19.69
N THR A 105 41.93 65.95 -20.08
CA THR A 105 43.03 66.44 -20.93
C THR A 105 44.23 66.89 -20.11
N LEU A 106 45.45 66.76 -20.67
CA LEU A 106 46.67 67.26 -20.02
C LEU A 106 46.67 68.79 -19.87
N GLY A 107 46.04 69.51 -20.80
CA GLY A 107 45.97 70.97 -20.78
C GLY A 107 45.45 71.51 -19.44
N ASN A 108 44.36 70.92 -18.95
CA ASN A 108 43.65 71.35 -17.74
C ASN A 108 44.13 70.65 -16.46
N ALA A 109 45.02 69.65 -16.56
CA ALA A 109 45.47 68.87 -15.41
C ALA A 109 46.56 69.58 -14.61
N ASP A 110 46.42 69.68 -13.29
CA ASP A 110 47.55 70.08 -12.43
C ASP A 110 48.36 68.85 -12.04
N ILE A 111 49.58 68.74 -12.57
CA ILE A 111 50.45 67.58 -12.41
C ILE A 111 51.81 68.07 -11.89
N PRO A 112 52.25 67.62 -10.69
CA PRO A 112 53.52 68.01 -10.12
C PRO A 112 54.70 67.76 -11.08
N GLY A 113 55.51 68.79 -11.29
CA GLY A 113 56.68 68.71 -12.17
C GLY A 113 56.39 68.70 -13.69
N VAL A 114 55.13 68.83 -14.11
CA VAL A 114 54.72 68.88 -15.53
C VAL A 114 54.02 70.21 -15.83
N LYS A 115 54.80 71.19 -16.33
CA LYS A 115 54.34 72.55 -16.66
C LYS A 115 54.00 72.68 -18.16
N ALA A 116 53.46 73.84 -18.57
CA ALA A 116 52.90 74.09 -19.90
C ALA A 116 53.81 73.64 -21.07
N ALA A 117 55.10 73.98 -21.05
CA ALA A 117 56.04 73.58 -22.11
C ALA A 117 56.21 72.06 -22.24
N LEU A 118 56.11 71.33 -21.12
CA LEU A 118 56.22 69.87 -21.12
C LEU A 118 54.90 69.20 -21.51
N LYS A 119 53.76 69.80 -21.14
CA LYS A 119 52.43 69.40 -21.63
C LYS A 119 52.34 69.52 -23.15
N TYR A 120 52.86 70.61 -23.72
CA TYR A 120 52.92 70.80 -25.18
C TYR A 120 53.76 69.71 -25.87
N LYS A 121 54.91 69.33 -25.31
CA LYS A 121 55.74 68.24 -25.83
C LYS A 121 55.04 66.87 -25.74
N LEU A 122 54.31 66.61 -24.66
CA LEU A 122 53.51 65.39 -24.48
C LEU A 122 52.37 65.33 -25.52
N ASP A 123 51.70 66.46 -25.75
CA ASP A 123 50.64 66.60 -26.76
C ASP A 123 51.16 66.31 -28.18
N MET A 124 52.30 66.90 -28.55
CA MET A 124 52.97 66.63 -29.83
C MET A 124 53.43 65.16 -29.99
N ALA A 125 53.64 64.46 -28.88
CA ALA A 125 53.96 63.04 -28.86
C ALA A 125 52.70 62.13 -28.82
N GLY A 126 51.49 62.69 -28.97
CA GLY A 126 50.23 61.95 -28.99
C GLY A 126 49.61 61.70 -27.62
N PHE A 127 50.18 62.24 -26.55
CA PHE A 127 49.63 62.13 -25.20
C PHE A 127 48.73 63.32 -24.87
N TYR A 128 47.50 63.35 -25.39
CA TYR A 128 46.58 64.46 -25.15
C TYR A 128 45.72 64.29 -23.88
N THR A 129 45.38 63.04 -23.55
CA THR A 129 44.39 62.71 -22.50
C THR A 129 44.90 61.65 -21.54
N ALA A 130 44.23 61.47 -20.40
CA ALA A 130 44.55 60.38 -19.47
C ALA A 130 44.43 59.01 -20.15
N ALA A 131 43.53 58.84 -21.13
CA ALA A 131 43.39 57.59 -21.89
C ALA A 131 44.65 57.21 -22.71
N SER A 132 45.42 58.20 -23.17
CA SER A 132 46.63 57.97 -23.96
C SER A 132 47.80 57.39 -23.12
N ILE A 133 47.72 57.47 -21.79
CA ILE A 133 48.77 57.00 -20.88
C ILE A 133 48.45 55.57 -20.44
N SER A 134 48.94 54.60 -21.22
CA SER A 134 48.66 53.18 -21.03
C SER A 134 49.50 52.51 -19.92
N SER A 135 50.67 53.06 -19.60
CA SER A 135 51.56 52.52 -18.56
C SER A 135 52.46 53.61 -17.96
N PRO A 136 53.11 53.35 -16.80
CA PRO A 136 54.08 54.28 -16.19
C PRO A 136 55.29 54.61 -17.06
N HIS A 137 55.59 53.80 -18.07
CA HIS A 137 56.72 53.98 -18.98
C HIS A 137 56.32 54.57 -20.33
N ALA A 138 55.01 54.62 -20.65
CA ALA A 138 54.51 55.01 -21.97
C ALA A 138 55.04 56.39 -22.43
N VAL A 139 55.21 57.32 -21.50
CA VAL A 139 55.58 58.72 -21.76
C VAL A 139 57.08 59.01 -21.65
N GLN A 140 57.92 58.02 -21.26
CA GLN A 140 59.34 58.26 -20.95
C GLN A 140 60.21 58.55 -22.16
N HIS A 141 59.76 58.20 -23.37
CA HIS A 141 60.46 58.53 -24.61
C HIS A 141 60.33 60.02 -24.99
N VAL A 142 59.42 60.77 -24.34
CA VAL A 142 59.25 62.19 -24.59
C VAL A 142 60.37 62.98 -23.90
N HIS A 143 61.12 63.75 -24.69
CA HIS A 143 62.26 64.50 -24.20
C HIS A 143 61.88 65.45 -23.04
N GLY A 144 62.51 65.24 -21.88
CA GLY A 144 62.22 65.97 -20.64
C GLY A 144 61.28 65.24 -19.68
N ILE A 145 60.84 64.02 -19.99
CA ILE A 145 60.07 63.15 -19.10
C ILE A 145 60.98 62.08 -18.50
N GLY A 146 61.52 62.36 -17.31
CA GLY A 146 62.22 61.34 -16.51
C GLY A 146 61.25 60.46 -15.70
N PRO A 147 61.75 59.42 -15.01
CA PRO A 147 60.94 58.47 -14.24
C PRO A 147 59.98 59.14 -13.24
N ALA A 148 60.42 60.18 -12.53
CA ALA A 148 59.59 60.90 -11.56
C ALA A 148 58.39 61.61 -12.21
N ARG A 149 58.59 62.22 -13.39
CA ARG A 149 57.50 62.91 -14.12
C ARG A 149 56.56 61.91 -14.79
N ALA A 150 57.10 60.81 -15.31
CA ALA A 150 56.30 59.71 -15.86
C ALA A 150 55.42 59.06 -14.77
N HIS A 151 55.95 58.88 -13.56
CA HIS A 151 55.19 58.42 -12.42
C HIS A 151 54.09 59.42 -12.02
N ALA A 152 54.39 60.72 -11.96
CA ALA A 152 53.38 61.75 -11.67
C ALA A 152 52.20 61.75 -12.67
N LEU A 153 52.50 61.56 -13.97
CA LEU A 153 51.50 61.40 -15.03
C LEU A 153 50.64 60.13 -14.85
N TRP A 154 51.27 59.02 -14.48
CA TRP A 154 50.56 57.79 -14.16
C TRP A 154 49.64 57.93 -12.94
N ILE A 155 50.11 58.58 -11.86
CA ILE A 155 49.32 58.87 -10.67
C ILE A 155 48.13 59.77 -11.00
N TRP A 156 48.31 60.78 -11.85
CA TRP A 156 47.21 61.61 -12.33
C TRP A 156 46.15 60.78 -13.07
N ARG A 157 46.57 59.94 -14.03
CA ARG A 157 45.66 59.02 -14.74
C ARG A 157 44.92 58.07 -13.78
N GLN A 158 45.61 57.54 -12.76
CA GLN A 158 44.99 56.72 -11.71
C GLN A 158 44.01 57.52 -10.84
N ALA A 159 44.27 58.81 -10.56
CA ALA A 159 43.35 59.67 -9.84
C ALA A 159 42.05 59.89 -10.62
N VAL A 160 42.15 60.14 -11.94
CA VAL A 160 40.99 60.25 -12.84
C VAL A 160 40.20 58.95 -12.86
N GLU A 161 40.86 57.79 -12.98
CA GLU A 161 40.17 56.49 -12.94
C GLU A 161 39.48 56.26 -11.58
N ARG A 162 40.15 56.55 -10.46
CA ARG A 162 39.56 56.38 -9.12
C ARG A 162 38.30 57.22 -8.95
N GLN A 163 38.34 58.47 -9.41
CA GLN A 163 37.16 59.35 -9.40
C GLN A 163 36.05 58.81 -10.32
N ALA A 164 36.39 58.33 -11.51
CA ALA A 164 35.42 57.72 -12.40
C ALA A 164 34.78 56.48 -11.78
N ARG A 165 35.55 55.62 -11.11
CA ARG A 165 35.07 54.43 -10.40
C ARG A 165 34.15 54.77 -9.23
N SER A 166 34.37 55.88 -8.52
CA SER A 166 33.47 56.31 -7.44
C SER A 166 32.16 56.90 -7.95
N MET A 167 32.10 57.32 -9.22
CA MET A 167 30.92 57.93 -9.84
C MET A 167 30.21 57.02 -10.85
N MET A 168 30.78 55.84 -11.15
CA MET A 168 30.23 54.97 -12.19
C MET A 168 28.86 54.41 -11.79
N PRO A 169 27.96 54.17 -12.75
CA PRO A 169 26.69 53.50 -12.48
C PRO A 169 26.90 52.12 -11.83
N THR A 170 26.16 51.87 -10.75
CA THR A 170 26.17 50.56 -10.03
C THR A 170 24.99 49.67 -10.42
N LYS A 171 24.06 50.19 -11.22
CA LYS A 171 22.88 49.49 -11.73
C LYS A 171 22.66 49.89 -13.18
N LEU A 172 22.05 48.99 -13.94
CA LEU A 172 21.51 49.29 -15.26
C LEU A 172 20.35 50.28 -15.12
N ASP A 173 20.09 51.03 -16.20
CA ASP A 173 18.90 51.85 -16.28
C ASP A 173 17.64 50.97 -16.46
N GLY A 174 16.47 51.59 -16.26
CA GLY A 174 15.19 50.87 -16.35
C GLY A 174 14.97 50.27 -17.74
N SER A 175 15.37 50.99 -18.80
CA SER A 175 15.18 50.54 -20.19
C SER A 175 16.05 49.33 -20.53
N ALA A 176 17.36 49.35 -20.24
CA ALA A 176 18.22 48.21 -20.50
C ALA A 176 17.80 46.98 -19.68
N THR A 177 17.41 47.19 -18.41
CA THR A 177 16.89 46.11 -17.56
C THR A 177 15.63 45.48 -18.15
N GLN A 178 14.68 46.30 -18.63
CA GLN A 178 13.45 45.82 -19.26
C GLN A 178 13.69 45.11 -20.59
N ASN A 179 14.63 45.59 -21.40
CA ASN A 179 14.98 44.96 -22.67
C ASN A 179 15.57 43.56 -22.46
N ILE A 180 16.49 43.41 -21.50
CA ILE A 180 17.07 42.11 -21.15
C ILE A 180 15.98 41.19 -20.59
N ARG A 181 15.17 41.65 -19.62
CA ARG A 181 14.03 40.88 -19.10
C ARG A 181 13.06 40.45 -20.19
N GLY A 182 12.73 41.36 -21.11
CA GLY A 182 11.81 41.09 -22.22
C GLY A 182 12.29 39.98 -23.15
N LYS A 183 13.62 39.87 -23.36
CA LYS A 183 14.24 38.80 -24.15
C LYS A 183 14.00 37.42 -23.52
N TYR A 184 14.03 37.33 -22.20
CA TYR A 184 13.87 36.07 -21.46
C TYR A 184 12.44 35.79 -21.00
N ALA A 185 11.58 36.80 -20.94
CA ALA A 185 10.21 36.70 -20.41
C ALA A 185 9.39 35.61 -21.08
N LYS A 186 9.43 35.53 -22.42
CA LYS A 186 8.70 34.50 -23.16
C LYS A 186 9.23 33.10 -22.85
N LEU A 187 10.55 32.94 -22.79
CA LEU A 187 11.17 31.65 -22.51
C LEU A 187 10.84 31.15 -21.09
N HIS A 188 10.82 32.05 -20.11
CA HIS A 188 10.34 31.74 -18.75
C HIS A 188 8.89 31.31 -18.76
N ALA A 189 8.00 32.11 -19.35
CA ALA A 189 6.57 31.82 -19.39
C ALA A 189 6.27 30.49 -20.10
N ASP A 190 6.95 30.20 -21.22
CA ASP A 190 6.78 28.95 -21.97
C ASP A 190 7.22 27.72 -21.13
N LEU A 191 8.36 27.82 -20.43
CA LEU A 191 8.86 26.74 -19.56
C LEU A 191 8.00 26.53 -18.31
N GLU A 192 7.53 27.60 -17.67
CA GLU A 192 6.63 27.53 -16.51
C GLU A 192 5.29 26.92 -16.91
N LEU A 193 4.73 27.33 -18.06
CA LEU A 193 3.51 26.74 -18.59
C LEU A 193 3.67 25.26 -18.92
N GLU A 194 4.82 24.86 -19.47
CA GLU A 194 5.13 23.45 -19.72
C GLU A 194 5.24 22.66 -18.41
N LEU A 195 5.90 23.23 -17.39
CA LEU A 195 6.01 22.63 -16.05
C LEU A 195 4.62 22.41 -15.42
N ASP A 196 3.75 23.42 -15.46
CA ASP A 196 2.39 23.33 -14.93
C ASP A 196 1.56 22.28 -15.68
N ARG A 197 1.64 22.24 -17.01
CA ARG A 197 0.98 21.22 -17.83
C ARG A 197 1.46 19.82 -17.47
N MET A 198 2.75 19.64 -17.23
CA MET A 198 3.31 18.36 -16.81
C MET A 198 2.81 17.93 -15.43
N TRP A 199 2.69 18.87 -14.48
CA TRP A 199 2.10 18.58 -13.17
C TRP A 199 0.63 18.17 -13.26
N GLN A 200 -0.17 18.90 -14.03
CA GLN A 200 -1.58 18.57 -14.23
C GLN A 200 -1.75 17.21 -14.91
N LYS A 201 -1.01 16.96 -16.00
CA LYS A 201 -1.03 15.67 -16.69
C LYS A 201 -0.65 14.51 -15.75
N ASN A 202 0.38 14.70 -14.93
CA ASN A 202 0.80 13.69 -13.95
C ASN A 202 -0.30 13.42 -12.90
N ALA A 203 -0.97 14.46 -12.40
CA ALA A 203 -2.08 14.32 -11.46
C ALA A 203 -3.28 13.60 -12.10
N ASP A 204 -3.63 13.94 -13.33
CA ASP A 204 -4.72 13.31 -14.09
C ASP A 204 -4.43 11.83 -14.35
N GLU A 205 -3.21 11.49 -14.75
CA GLU A 205 -2.79 10.09 -14.97
C GLU A 205 -2.86 9.29 -13.66
N ILE A 206 -2.34 9.81 -12.55
CA ILE A 206 -2.43 9.17 -11.23
C ILE A 206 -3.90 8.96 -10.84
N ASN A 207 -4.74 9.97 -11.02
CA ASN A 207 -6.15 9.88 -10.68
C ASN A 207 -6.87 8.85 -11.54
N SER A 208 -6.58 8.78 -12.84
CA SER A 208 -7.16 7.80 -13.76
C SER A 208 -6.84 6.35 -13.34
N VAL A 209 -5.60 6.08 -12.93
CA VAL A 209 -5.17 4.77 -12.42
C VAL A 209 -5.92 4.44 -11.13
N ARG A 210 -6.01 5.38 -10.19
CA ARG A 210 -6.72 5.18 -8.92
C ARG A 210 -8.20 4.89 -9.11
N VAL A 211 -8.85 5.62 -10.02
CA VAL A 211 -10.27 5.39 -10.35
C VAL A 211 -10.46 4.01 -10.98
N GLN A 212 -9.56 3.59 -11.89
CA GLN A 212 -9.61 2.26 -12.50
C GLN A 212 -9.44 1.16 -11.44
N VAL A 213 -8.44 1.28 -10.58
CA VAL A 213 -8.17 0.33 -9.49
C VAL A 213 -9.33 0.27 -8.50
N ALA A 214 -9.92 1.40 -8.14
CA ALA A 214 -11.08 1.45 -7.25
C ALA A 214 -12.28 0.68 -7.83
N ARG A 215 -12.55 0.84 -9.13
CA ARG A 215 -13.63 0.10 -9.83
C ARG A 215 -13.39 -1.41 -9.83
N GLU A 216 -12.17 -1.85 -10.12
CA GLU A 216 -11.84 -3.28 -10.09
C GLU A 216 -11.92 -3.84 -8.67
N ARG A 217 -11.43 -3.11 -7.66
CA ARG A 217 -11.56 -3.53 -6.26
C ARG A 217 -13.02 -3.65 -5.81
N GLU A 218 -13.88 -2.72 -6.23
CA GLU A 218 -15.32 -2.79 -5.94
C GLU A 218 -15.97 -4.00 -6.61
N ARG A 219 -15.66 -4.26 -7.89
CA ARG A 219 -16.11 -5.46 -8.60
C ARG A 219 -15.68 -6.75 -7.89
N LEU A 220 -14.42 -6.84 -7.47
CA LEU A 220 -13.89 -7.99 -6.74
C LEU A 220 -14.58 -8.17 -5.38
N ALA A 221 -14.87 -7.09 -4.67
CA ALA A 221 -15.60 -7.14 -3.40
C ALA A 221 -17.04 -7.65 -3.58
N VAL A 222 -17.71 -7.31 -4.69
CA VAL A 222 -19.02 -7.86 -5.03
C VAL A 222 -18.93 -9.36 -5.30
N LEU A 223 -17.93 -9.81 -6.06
CA LEU A 223 -17.71 -11.24 -6.33
C LEU A 223 -17.42 -12.03 -5.06
N GLU A 224 -16.63 -11.47 -4.14
CA GLU A 224 -16.35 -12.07 -2.83
C GLU A 224 -17.63 -12.27 -2.01
N ARG A 225 -18.48 -11.24 -1.92
CA ARG A 225 -19.78 -11.35 -1.24
C ARG A 225 -20.71 -12.36 -1.89
N GLN A 226 -20.70 -12.46 -3.22
CA GLN A 226 -21.50 -13.44 -3.95
C GLN A 226 -21.01 -14.88 -3.70
N ALA A 227 -19.70 -15.11 -3.65
CA ALA A 227 -19.12 -16.41 -3.34
C ALA A 227 -19.46 -16.85 -1.89
N ASP A 228 -19.34 -15.93 -0.93
CA ASP A 228 -19.71 -16.17 0.48
C ASP A 228 -21.21 -16.45 0.63
N GLY A 229 -22.05 -15.66 -0.05
CA GLY A 229 -23.50 -15.84 -0.06
C GLY A 229 -23.90 -17.18 -0.68
N SER A 230 -23.25 -17.58 -1.78
CA SER A 230 -23.50 -18.85 -2.47
C SER A 230 -23.14 -20.05 -1.58
N LEU A 231 -22.03 -19.99 -0.84
CA LEU A 231 -21.67 -21.06 0.11
C LEU A 231 -22.71 -21.18 1.23
N LYS A 232 -23.12 -20.07 1.84
CA LYS A 232 -24.14 -20.07 2.90
C LYS A 232 -25.47 -20.63 2.42
N ALA A 233 -25.91 -20.24 1.23
CA ALA A 233 -27.13 -20.75 0.62
C ALA A 233 -27.04 -22.25 0.32
N ALA A 234 -25.89 -22.71 -0.19
CA ALA A 234 -25.65 -24.13 -0.44
C ALA A 234 -25.64 -24.95 0.86
N ASP A 235 -24.98 -24.46 1.92
CA ASP A 235 -24.96 -25.12 3.23
C ASP A 235 -26.37 -25.29 3.82
N LEU A 236 -27.22 -24.27 3.71
CA LEU A 236 -28.62 -24.34 4.12
C LEU A 236 -29.40 -25.35 3.27
N ALA A 237 -29.28 -25.29 1.94
CA ALA A 237 -29.96 -26.21 1.04
C ALA A 237 -29.56 -27.69 1.30
N VAL A 238 -28.27 -27.95 1.55
CA VAL A 238 -27.79 -29.28 1.92
C VAL A 238 -28.38 -29.70 3.28
N ARG A 239 -28.38 -28.83 4.28
CA ARG A 239 -28.99 -29.13 5.59
C ARG A 239 -30.47 -29.49 5.46
N ASP A 240 -31.23 -28.69 4.73
CA ASP A 240 -32.67 -28.87 4.54
C ASP A 240 -32.97 -30.17 3.77
N ARG A 241 -32.14 -30.51 2.78
CA ARG A 241 -32.28 -31.74 1.99
C ARG A 241 -32.05 -33.02 2.81
N PHE A 242 -31.07 -33.02 3.71
CA PHE A 242 -30.75 -34.20 4.53
C PHE A 242 -31.56 -34.27 5.84
N ALA A 243 -32.13 -33.16 6.32
CA ALA A 243 -32.98 -33.14 7.51
C ALA A 243 -34.09 -34.21 7.52
N PRO A 244 -34.91 -34.41 6.47
CA PRO A 244 -35.95 -35.44 6.47
C PRO A 244 -35.39 -36.86 6.51
N GLU A 245 -34.20 -37.12 5.92
CA GLU A 245 -33.56 -38.45 5.98
C GLU A 245 -33.20 -38.82 7.42
N PHE A 246 -32.67 -37.87 8.22
CA PHE A 246 -32.40 -38.10 9.64
C PHE A 246 -33.69 -38.32 10.45
N VAL A 247 -34.73 -37.50 10.21
CA VAL A 247 -36.02 -37.69 10.88
C VAL A 247 -36.62 -39.06 10.57
N GLN A 248 -36.51 -39.53 9.33
CA GLN A 248 -37.02 -40.83 8.93
C GLN A 248 -36.24 -41.98 9.59
N ALA A 249 -34.90 -41.91 9.59
CA ALA A 249 -34.06 -42.90 10.27
C ALA A 249 -34.37 -42.98 11.78
N GLN A 250 -34.63 -41.83 12.43
CA GLN A 250 -35.03 -41.78 13.84
C GLN A 250 -36.40 -42.42 14.07
N LYS A 251 -37.39 -42.10 13.22
CA LYS A 251 -38.74 -42.71 13.30
C LYS A 251 -38.69 -44.24 13.19
N GLU A 252 -37.84 -44.77 12.32
CA GLU A 252 -37.65 -46.21 12.16
C GLU A 252 -37.04 -46.85 13.42
N LEU A 253 -36.05 -46.18 14.04
CA LEU A 253 -35.49 -46.63 15.32
C LEU A 253 -36.53 -46.60 16.45
N ASP A 254 -37.33 -45.53 16.55
CA ASP A 254 -38.36 -45.39 17.57
C ASP A 254 -39.45 -46.46 17.41
N ALA A 255 -39.86 -46.73 16.17
CA ALA A 255 -40.83 -47.78 15.86
C ALA A 255 -40.30 -49.17 16.24
N ALA A 256 -39.06 -49.50 15.86
CA ALA A 256 -38.43 -50.76 16.22
C ALA A 256 -38.23 -50.89 17.75
N SER A 257 -37.86 -49.79 18.41
CA SER A 257 -37.73 -49.74 19.87
C SER A 257 -39.08 -49.98 20.55
N SER A 258 -40.16 -49.39 20.06
CA SER A 258 -41.52 -49.62 20.57
C SER A 258 -41.95 -51.09 20.43
N ILE A 259 -41.66 -51.72 19.29
CA ILE A 259 -41.92 -53.15 19.07
C ILE A 259 -41.11 -54.00 20.06
N ALA A 260 -39.82 -53.71 20.23
CA ALA A 260 -38.96 -54.42 21.17
C ALA A 260 -39.45 -54.29 22.62
N HIS A 261 -39.84 -53.08 23.06
CA HIS A 261 -40.39 -52.86 24.40
C HIS A 261 -41.70 -53.62 24.63
N LYS A 262 -42.61 -53.64 23.65
CA LYS A 262 -43.85 -54.43 23.72
C LYS A 262 -43.57 -55.93 23.82
N ALA A 263 -42.59 -56.44 23.08
CA ALA A 263 -42.22 -57.85 23.14
C ALA A 263 -41.54 -58.21 24.48
N ILE A 264 -40.71 -57.33 25.03
CA ILE A 264 -40.10 -57.51 26.36
C ILE A 264 -41.20 -57.57 27.44
N SER A 265 -42.14 -56.63 27.44
CA SER A 265 -43.23 -56.61 28.43
C SER A 265 -44.14 -57.85 28.36
N GLN A 266 -44.37 -58.38 27.15
CA GLN A 266 -45.08 -59.66 26.95
C GLN A 266 -44.29 -60.86 27.49
N ILE A 267 -42.96 -60.89 27.32
CA ILE A 267 -42.14 -61.96 27.90
C ILE A 267 -42.10 -61.85 29.42
N GLU A 268 -41.97 -60.64 29.95
CA GLU A 268 -41.99 -60.41 31.40
C GLU A 268 -43.32 -60.85 32.02
N SER A 269 -44.45 -60.54 31.39
CA SER A 269 -45.76 -60.99 31.88
C SER A 269 -45.89 -62.52 31.85
N LYS A 270 -45.44 -63.18 30.78
CA LYS A 270 -45.39 -64.65 30.68
C LYS A 270 -44.47 -65.26 31.74
N LEU A 271 -43.32 -64.63 31.99
CA LEU A 271 -42.36 -65.08 33.01
C LEU A 271 -42.95 -64.96 34.42
N GLN A 272 -43.65 -63.86 34.72
CA GLN A 272 -44.33 -63.68 36.00
C GLN A 272 -45.47 -64.70 36.18
N ALA A 273 -46.24 -64.97 35.14
CA ALA A 273 -47.27 -66.01 35.16
C ALA A 273 -46.66 -67.40 35.43
N ALA A 274 -45.59 -67.76 34.72
CA ALA A 274 -44.88 -69.03 34.93
C ALA A 274 -44.27 -69.14 36.34
N ARG A 275 -43.73 -68.04 36.90
CA ARG A 275 -43.25 -67.98 38.28
C ARG A 275 -44.38 -68.20 39.29
N ALA A 276 -45.53 -67.58 39.07
CA ALA A 276 -46.70 -67.76 39.92
C ALA A 276 -47.23 -69.20 39.86
N GLU A 277 -47.25 -69.83 38.68
CA GLU A 277 -47.60 -71.25 38.52
C GLU A 277 -46.60 -72.17 39.22
N ALA A 278 -45.30 -71.95 39.03
CA ALA A 278 -44.25 -72.72 39.70
C ALA A 278 -44.38 -72.61 41.23
N PHE A 279 -44.63 -71.40 41.75
CA PHE A 279 -44.89 -71.19 43.17
C PHE A 279 -46.14 -71.94 43.65
N ARG A 280 -47.25 -71.88 42.91
CA ARG A 280 -48.48 -72.64 43.22
C ARG A 280 -48.23 -74.14 43.25
N LEU A 281 -47.49 -74.67 42.27
CA LEU A 281 -47.14 -76.09 42.20
C LEU A 281 -46.23 -76.50 43.36
N GLN A 282 -45.22 -75.69 43.70
CA GLN A 282 -44.35 -75.90 44.86
C GLN A 282 -45.16 -75.88 46.16
N TYR A 283 -46.01 -74.87 46.35
CA TYR A 283 -46.89 -74.76 47.52
C TYR A 283 -47.80 -75.98 47.65
N ARG A 284 -48.44 -76.42 46.56
CA ARG A 284 -49.27 -77.63 46.54
C ARG A 284 -48.46 -78.88 46.86
N ARG A 285 -47.24 -78.98 46.34
CA ARG A 285 -46.32 -80.09 46.65
C ARG A 285 -45.96 -80.11 48.14
N GLU A 286 -45.67 -78.97 48.75
CA GLU A 286 -45.35 -78.89 50.19
C GLU A 286 -46.58 -79.17 51.07
N ILE A 287 -47.79 -78.74 50.69
CA ILE A 287 -49.03 -79.16 51.37
C ILE A 287 -49.17 -80.68 51.29
N MET A 288 -49.09 -81.26 50.10
CA MET A 288 -49.17 -82.72 49.91
C MET A 288 -48.09 -83.46 50.70
N ARG A 289 -46.88 -82.91 50.78
CA ARG A 289 -45.77 -83.47 51.58
C ARG A 289 -46.08 -83.40 53.08
N LYS A 290 -46.66 -82.30 53.56
CA LYS A 290 -47.10 -82.13 54.95
C LYS A 290 -48.24 -83.10 55.27
N ASP A 291 -49.22 -83.24 54.39
CA ASP A 291 -50.31 -84.21 54.53
C ASP A 291 -49.75 -85.63 54.58
N LEU A 292 -48.86 -86.01 53.67
CA LEU A 292 -48.17 -87.31 53.70
C LEU A 292 -47.34 -87.52 54.99
N SER A 293 -46.69 -86.47 55.52
CA SER A 293 -45.97 -86.52 56.80
C SER A 293 -46.91 -86.69 58.00
N SER A 294 -48.17 -86.26 57.90
CA SER A 294 -49.17 -86.54 58.93
C SER A 294 -49.62 -88.01 58.95
N TYR A 295 -49.37 -88.75 57.87
CA TYR A 295 -49.54 -90.21 57.78
C TYR A 295 -48.27 -91.00 58.09
N ASP A 296 -47.11 -90.37 58.35
CA ASP A 296 -45.89 -91.06 58.81
C ASP A 296 -46.06 -91.87 60.12
N PRO A 297 -46.93 -91.50 61.09
CA PRO A 297 -47.25 -92.34 62.25
C PRO A 297 -48.01 -93.63 61.90
N VAL A 298 -48.62 -93.70 60.71
CA VAL A 298 -49.42 -94.83 60.19
C VAL A 298 -48.60 -95.66 59.18
N ARG A 299 -47.28 -95.61 59.21
CA ARG A 299 -46.45 -96.57 58.48
C ARG A 299 -46.80 -97.99 58.96
N PHE A 300 -46.98 -98.91 58.00
CA PHE A 300 -47.33 -100.32 58.22
C PHE A 300 -46.51 -100.98 59.36
N GLY A 301 -45.23 -100.61 59.52
CA GLY A 301 -44.37 -101.11 60.60
C GLY A 301 -44.70 -100.61 62.04
N LYS A 302 -45.38 -99.47 62.21
CA LYS A 302 -45.88 -99.00 63.52
C LYS A 302 -47.30 -99.52 63.82
N TYR A 303 -48.13 -99.68 62.80
CA TYR A 303 -49.46 -100.32 62.92
C TYR A 303 -49.33 -101.79 63.33
N MET A 304 -48.43 -102.55 62.70
CA MET A 304 -48.10 -103.93 63.08
C MET A 304 -47.60 -104.04 64.53
N ARG A 305 -46.84 -103.06 65.02
CA ARG A 305 -46.36 -103.05 66.42
C ARG A 305 -47.46 -102.83 67.46
N ARG A 306 -48.58 -102.21 67.06
CA ARG A 306 -49.75 -101.98 67.93
C ARG A 306 -50.70 -103.18 67.98
N LEU A 307 -50.72 -104.03 66.95
CA LEU A 307 -51.52 -105.26 66.89
C LEU A 307 -50.83 -106.48 67.54
N VAL A 308 -49.50 -106.44 67.75
CA VAL A 308 -48.74 -107.52 68.42
C VAL A 308 -48.62 -107.30 69.94
N ALA A 309 -49.14 -106.18 70.46
CA ALA A 309 -49.12 -105.84 71.88
C ALA A 309 -50.53 -105.50 72.42
N ARG A 310 -51.50 -106.40 72.20
CA ARG A 310 -52.58 -106.80 73.13
C ARG A 310 -53.56 -107.73 72.43
#